data_AF-A0AAD5LFS5-F1
#
_entry.id   AF-A0AAD5LFS5-F1
#
_cell.length_a   1.000
_cell.length_b   1.000
_cell.length_c   1.000
_cell.angle_alpha   90.00
_cell.angle_beta   90.00
_cell.angle_gamma   90.00
#
_symmetry.space_group_name_H-M   'P 1'
#
loop_
_entity.id
_entity.type
_entity.pdbx_description
1 polymer ?
#
loop_
_entity_poly.entity_id
_entity_poly.type
_entity_poly.pdbx_seq_one_letter_code
_entity_poly.pdbx_strand_id
1 'polypeptide(L)'
;MNPNHLLVATLALFLADFLEQVQSSPTLSSTDSFDDVDMTLLRRAMRQGNDCDSQEEVRELCQRCAKVTRSTVAYPLCCQPRENPRIWCMKFLAFGISK
;
A
#
# COMPACT_ATOMS: atom_id res chain seq x y z
N MET A 1 49.71 -27.30 3.25
CA MET A 1 48.50 -26.50 3.54
C MET A 1 48.91 -25.20 4.23
N ASN A 2 48.53 -24.05 3.70
CA ASN A 2 48.88 -22.75 4.28
C ASN A 2 47.96 -22.42 5.47
N PRO A 3 48.50 -22.00 6.62
CA PRO A 3 47.71 -21.69 7.82
C PRO A 3 46.66 -20.59 7.60
N ASN A 4 46.90 -19.71 6.62
CA ASN A 4 45.98 -18.65 6.23
C ASN A 4 44.66 -19.17 5.62
N HIS A 5 44.67 -20.32 4.94
CA HIS A 5 43.46 -20.91 4.38
C HIS A 5 42.55 -21.50 5.46
N LEU A 6 43.13 -22.01 6.54
CA LEU A 6 42.39 -22.52 7.70
C LEU A 6 41.67 -21.37 8.42
N LEU A 7 42.36 -20.24 8.62
CA LEU A 7 41.77 -19.05 9.23
C LEU A 7 40.60 -18.48 8.43
N VAL A 8 40.75 -18.37 7.10
CA VAL A 8 39.67 -17.88 6.22
C VAL A 8 38.46 -18.81 6.25
N ALA A 9 38.68 -20.13 6.24
CA ALA A 9 37.60 -21.11 6.31
C ALA A 9 36.84 -21.03 7.65
N THR A 10 37.56 -20.87 8.77
CA THR A 10 36.91 -20.70 10.08
C THR A 10 36.12 -19.40 10.18
N LEU A 11 36.61 -18.29 9.62
CA LEU A 11 35.92 -17.01 9.65
C LEU A 11 34.65 -17.01 8.78
N ALA A 12 34.68 -17.72 7.65
CA ALA A 12 33.52 -17.90 6.78
C ALA A 12 32.41 -18.74 7.43
N LEU A 13 32.76 -19.77 8.21
CA LEU A 13 31.78 -20.58 8.95
C LEU A 13 31.09 -19.76 10.05
N PHE A 14 31.84 -18.96 10.81
CA PHE A 14 31.27 -18.08 11.84
C PHE A 14 30.31 -17.01 11.28
N LEU A 15 30.55 -16.51 10.07
CA LEU A 15 29.66 -15.53 9.42
C LEU A 15 28.38 -16.16 8.85
N ALA A 16 28.38 -17.46 8.56
CA ALA A 16 27.20 -18.16 8.06
C ALA A 16 26.16 -18.43 9.16
N ASP A 17 26.61 -18.65 10.40
CA ASP A 17 25.71 -18.84 11.56
C ASP A 17 24.96 -17.55 11.95
N PHE A 18 25.43 -16.38 11.55
CA PHE A 18 24.76 -15.08 11.81
C PHE A 18 23.62 -14.76 10.82
N LEU A 19 23.37 -15.62 9.83
CA LEU A 19 22.20 -15.55 8.97
C LEU A 19 21.07 -16.40 9.54
N GLU A 20 20.72 -16.18 10.81
CA GLU A 20 19.41 -16.62 11.31
C GLU A 20 18.34 -15.92 10.46
N GLN A 21 17.67 -16.70 9.61
CA GLN A 21 16.45 -16.27 8.95
C GLN A 21 15.42 -15.91 10.02
N VAL A 22 15.20 -14.61 10.24
CA VAL A 22 14.05 -14.11 10.99
C VAL A 22 12.80 -14.51 10.20
N GLN A 23 12.18 -15.61 10.59
CA GLN A 23 10.99 -16.13 9.94
C GLN A 23 9.79 -15.31 10.41
N SER A 24 9.35 -14.33 9.61
CA SER A 24 8.11 -13.60 9.85
C SER A 24 6.93 -14.54 9.59
N SER A 25 6.42 -15.17 10.63
CA SER A 25 5.10 -15.81 10.56
C SER A 25 4.05 -14.69 10.71
N PRO A 26 3.32 -14.30 9.65
CA PRO A 26 2.25 -13.34 9.82
C PRO A 26 1.14 -13.99 10.67
N THR A 27 0.90 -13.46 11.86
CA THR A 27 -0.34 -13.75 12.59
C THR A 27 -1.49 -13.11 11.84
N LEU A 28 -2.31 -13.95 11.20
CA LEU A 28 -3.62 -13.56 10.67
C LEU A 28 -4.48 -13.16 11.87
N SER A 29 -4.62 -11.86 12.12
CA SER A 29 -5.50 -11.34 13.17
C SER A 29 -6.95 -11.55 12.74
N SER A 30 -7.60 -12.56 13.31
CA SER A 30 -9.03 -12.82 13.14
C SER A 30 -9.84 -11.85 13.98
N THR A 31 -10.46 -10.89 13.31
CA THR A 31 -11.84 -10.40 13.54
C THR A 31 -12.23 -10.01 14.97
N ASP A 32 -12.26 -8.70 15.23
CA ASP A 32 -13.29 -8.12 16.09
C ASP A 32 -14.57 -7.93 15.27
N SER A 33 -15.65 -8.49 15.81
CA SER A 33 -16.97 -8.65 15.22
C SER A 33 -17.63 -7.34 14.78
N PHE A 34 -17.74 -7.14 13.47
CA PHE A 34 -18.75 -6.31 12.82
C PHE A 34 -19.28 -7.11 11.62
N ASP A 35 -20.60 -7.09 11.42
CA ASP A 35 -21.37 -7.94 10.50
C ASP A 35 -20.69 -8.24 9.15
N ASP A 36 -20.94 -9.47 8.65
CA ASP A 36 -20.42 -10.10 7.42
C ASP A 36 -20.76 -9.29 6.16
N VAL A 37 -20.11 -8.15 6.00
CA VAL A 37 -20.06 -7.43 4.74
C VAL A 37 -18.85 -7.98 4.01
N ASP A 38 -19.09 -8.84 3.02
CA ASP A 38 -18.04 -9.41 2.19
C ASP A 38 -17.20 -8.29 1.56
N MET A 39 -16.03 -8.04 2.16
CA MET A 39 -15.08 -7.02 1.73
C MET A 39 -14.57 -7.28 0.31
N THR A 40 -14.70 -8.50 -0.21
CA THR A 40 -14.40 -8.80 -1.61
C THR A 40 -15.50 -8.33 -2.55
N LEU A 41 -16.78 -8.47 -2.19
CA LEU A 41 -17.89 -7.86 -2.93
C LEU A 41 -17.85 -6.34 -2.85
N LEU A 42 -17.50 -5.76 -1.70
CA LEU A 42 -17.32 -4.32 -1.59
C LEU A 42 -16.16 -3.83 -2.47
N ARG A 43 -15.03 -4.55 -2.47
CA ARG A 43 -13.89 -4.27 -3.35
C ARG A 43 -14.24 -4.46 -4.82
N ARG A 44 -15.12 -5.40 -5.16
CA ARG A 44 -15.61 -5.64 -6.52
C ARG A 44 -16.61 -4.57 -6.97
N ALA A 45 -17.51 -4.14 -6.10
CA ALA A 45 -18.42 -3.03 -6.33
C ALA A 45 -17.67 -1.71 -6.50
N MET A 46 -16.61 -1.48 -5.71
CA MET A 46 -15.71 -0.33 -5.88
C MET A 46 -14.88 -0.38 -7.17
N ARG A 47 -14.75 -1.56 -7.81
CA ARG A 47 -14.09 -1.73 -9.12
C ARG A 47 -15.05 -1.60 -10.31
N GLN A 48 -16.36 -1.52 -10.09
CA GLN A 48 -17.33 -1.32 -11.18
C GLN A 48 -17.29 0.16 -11.62
N GLY A 49 -16.48 0.44 -12.64
CA GLY A 49 -16.35 1.76 -13.25
C GLY A 49 -15.33 2.65 -12.54
N ASN A 50 -14.05 2.31 -12.67
CA ASN A 50 -12.97 3.14 -12.17
C ASN A 50 -12.55 4.13 -13.26
N ASP A 51 -12.89 5.42 -13.10
CA ASP A 51 -12.48 6.46 -14.04
C ASP A 51 -10.95 6.67 -14.03
N CYS A 52 -10.24 6.26 -12.97
CA CYS A 52 -8.79 6.34 -12.90
C CYS A 52 -8.06 5.34 -13.82
N ASP A 53 -8.75 4.31 -14.33
CA ASP A 53 -8.14 3.37 -15.28
C ASP A 53 -8.21 3.91 -16.72
N SER A 54 -9.24 4.69 -17.04
CA SER A 54 -9.49 5.25 -18.38
C SER A 54 -9.06 6.71 -18.53
N GLN A 55 -9.00 7.49 -17.45
CA GLN A 55 -8.70 8.91 -17.46
C GLN A 55 -7.48 9.22 -16.59
N GLU A 56 -6.37 9.53 -17.25
CA GLU A 56 -5.10 9.86 -16.57
C GLU A 56 -5.22 11.08 -15.65
N GLU A 57 -5.89 12.14 -16.09
CA GLU A 57 -6.10 13.35 -15.29
C GLU A 57 -6.86 13.06 -13.98
N VAL A 58 -7.87 12.18 -14.05
CA VAL A 58 -8.62 11.73 -12.88
C VAL A 58 -7.73 10.91 -11.96
N ARG A 59 -6.92 10.01 -12.50
CA ARG A 59 -5.94 9.22 -11.74
C ARG A 59 -4.97 10.11 -10.98
N GLU A 60 -4.39 11.11 -11.62
CA GLU A 60 -3.44 12.04 -11.00
C GLU A 60 -4.09 12.89 -9.91
N LEU A 61 -5.31 13.39 -10.15
CA LEU A 61 -6.09 14.12 -9.15
C LEU A 61 -6.30 13.25 -7.91
N CYS A 62 -6.79 12.03 -8.09
CA CYS A 62 -7.10 11.13 -7.00
C CYS A 62 -5.85 10.67 -6.24
N GLN A 63 -4.73 10.42 -6.93
CA GLN A 63 -3.44 10.11 -6.30
C GLN A 63 -2.93 11.27 -5.43
N ARG A 64 -2.96 12.49 -5.96
CA ARG A 64 -2.56 13.69 -5.20
C ARG A 64 -3.45 13.89 -3.98
N CYS A 65 -4.76 13.77 -4.15
CA CYS A 65 -5.73 13.89 -3.07
C CYS A 65 -5.46 12.88 -1.94
N ALA A 66 -5.26 11.60 -2.28
CA ALA A 66 -4.94 10.57 -1.30
C ALA A 66 -3.60 10.82 -0.59
N LYS A 67 -2.59 11.28 -1.32
CA LYS A 67 -1.27 11.61 -0.76
C LYS A 67 -1.34 12.72 0.27
N VAL A 68 -2.06 13.80 -0.02
CA VAL A 68 -2.13 14.96 0.88
C VAL A 68 -3.01 14.66 2.09
N THR A 69 -4.18 14.06 1.86
CA THR A 69 -5.12 13.72 2.94
C THR A 69 -4.60 12.59 3.82
N ARG A 70 -3.63 11.80 3.33
CA ARG A 70 -3.13 10.57 3.96
C ARG A 70 -4.23 9.55 4.24
N SER A 71 -5.34 9.67 3.51
CA SER A 71 -6.51 8.82 3.67
C SER A 71 -6.46 7.68 2.68
N THR A 72 -6.44 6.45 3.20
CA THR A 72 -6.47 5.23 2.40
C THR A 72 -7.79 5.03 1.65
N VAL A 73 -8.86 5.71 2.07
CA VAL A 73 -10.18 5.66 1.42
C VAL A 73 -10.36 6.75 0.36
N ALA A 74 -9.53 7.81 0.34
CA ALA A 74 -9.69 8.92 -0.59
C ALA A 74 -9.49 8.50 -2.06
N TYR A 75 -8.48 7.66 -2.33
CA TYR A 75 -8.23 7.17 -3.69
C TYR A 75 -9.40 6.35 -4.28
N PRO A 76 -9.85 5.25 -3.64
CA PRO A 76 -10.94 4.45 -4.19
C PRO A 76 -12.28 5.19 -4.26
N LEU A 77 -12.53 6.17 -3.38
CA LEU A 77 -13.74 7.00 -3.45
C LEU A 77 -13.68 8.03 -4.58
N CYS A 78 -12.53 8.65 -4.80
CA CYS A 78 -12.32 9.63 -5.88
C CYS A 78 -12.39 9.00 -7.27
N CYS A 79 -11.92 7.76 -7.39
CA CYS A 79 -11.88 6.99 -8.62
C CYS A 79 -13.26 6.45 -9.06
N GLN A 80 -14.26 6.46 -8.17
CA GLN A 80 -15.63 6.12 -8.54
C GLN A 80 -16.20 7.17 -9.50
N PRO A 81 -17.20 6.81 -10.32
CA PRO A 81 -17.85 7.74 -11.24
C PRO A 81 -18.79 8.72 -10.50
N ARG A 82 -18.80 8.67 -9.15
CA ARG A 82 -19.52 9.62 -8.32
C ARG A 82 -18.78 10.95 -8.33
N GLU A 83 -19.49 12.02 -8.69
CA GLU A 83 -18.89 13.35 -8.84
C GLU A 83 -18.50 13.99 -7.50
N ASN A 84 -19.22 13.69 -6.42
CA ASN A 84 -19.05 14.36 -5.13
C ASN A 84 -17.64 14.15 -4.50
N PRO A 85 -17.11 12.92 -4.38
CA PRO A 85 -15.73 12.70 -3.91
C PRO A 85 -14.68 13.38 -4.79
N ARG A 86 -14.89 13.41 -6.12
CA ARG A 86 -13.96 14.04 -7.07
C ARG A 86 -13.93 15.56 -6.91
N ILE A 87 -15.10 16.20 -6.83
CA ILE A 87 -15.23 17.63 -6.57
C ILE A 87 -14.59 18.00 -5.23
N TRP A 88 -14.80 17.17 -4.20
CA TRP A 88 -14.16 17.40 -2.91
C TRP A 88 -12.64 17.39 -3.02
N CYS A 89 -12.05 16.42 -3.72
CA CYS A 89 -10.61 16.37 -3.96
C CYS A 89 -10.10 17.60 -4.74
N MET A 90 -10.82 18.05 -5.78
CA MET A 90 -10.46 19.27 -6.51
C MET A 90 -10.43 20.50 -5.60
N LYS A 91 -11.48 20.69 -4.80
CA LYS A 91 -11.57 21.81 -3.86
C LYS A 91 -10.48 21.71 -2.79
N PHE A 92 -10.33 20.55 -2.17
CA PHE A 92 -9.36 20.32 -1.10
C PHE A 92 -7.93 20.63 -1.55
N LEU A 93 -7.55 20.17 -2.75
CA LEU A 93 -6.23 20.46 -3.31
C LEU A 93 -6.05 21.95 -3.65
N ALA A 94 -7.12 22.63 -4.12
CA ALA A 94 -7.10 24.06 -4.40
C ALA A 94 -6.96 24.93 -3.14
N PHE A 95 -7.44 24.47 -1.98
CA PHE A 95 -7.43 25.25 -0.74
C PHE A 95 -6.10 25.27 0.02
N GLY A 96 -5.09 24.46 -0.32
CA GLY A 96 -3.91 24.41 0.57
C GLY A 96 -2.60 23.77 0.12
N ILE A 97 -2.44 23.31 -1.13
CA ILE A 97 -1.14 22.76 -1.59
C ILE A 97 -0.63 23.44 -2.86
N SER A 98 -1.06 24.68 -3.13
CA SER A 98 -0.32 25.58 -4.03
C SER A 98 0.98 26.03 -3.34
N LYS A 99 2.01 25.20 -3.37
CA LYS A 99 3.41 25.61 -3.24
C LYS A 99 4.27 24.83 -4.21
#